data_AF-A0A834BNB9-F1
#
_entry.id   AF-A0A834BNB9-F1
#
_cell.length_a   1.000
_cell.length_b   1.000
_cell.length_c   1.000
_cell.angle_alpha   90.00
_cell.angle_beta   90.00
_cell.angle_gamma   90.00
#
_symmetry.space_group_name_H-M   'P 1'
#
loop_
_entity.id
_entity.type
_entity.pdbx_description
1 polymer ?
#
loop_
_entity_poly.entity_id
_entity_poly.type
_entity_poly.pdbx_seq_one_letter_code
_entity_poly.pdbx_strand_id
1 'polypeptide(L)'
;MIQWLSGHLPWEDNLKDPNYVRDSKIRYRDNIASLMDKCFPGKNKPDEIAKYMETVRLLDYDEKPLYQNLQDILLQGLRSVGSRDDGRLELGISENGGLKAKAGTKRKRDIEKSTEAGVEDMEGTDTQMEEGVQTRSRGRKRVQK
;
A
#
# COMPACT_ATOMS: atom_id res chain seq x y z
N MET A 1 -4.53 1.15 10.40
CA MET A 1 -5.10 0.78 11.72
C MET A 1 -6.61 0.91 11.73
N ILE A 2 -7.19 2.12 11.69
CA ILE A 2 -8.66 2.31 11.74
C ILE A 2 -9.39 1.42 10.72
N GLN A 3 -9.04 1.47 9.44
CA GLN A 3 -9.64 0.61 8.39
C GLN A 3 -9.66 -0.89 8.76
N TRP A 4 -8.60 -1.41 9.39
CA TRP A 4 -8.53 -2.83 9.75
C TRP A 4 -9.42 -3.15 10.96
N LEU A 5 -9.62 -2.19 11.86
CA LEU A 5 -10.40 -2.38 13.09
C LEU A 5 -11.90 -2.09 12.88
N SER A 6 -12.24 -1.05 12.11
CA SER A 6 -13.63 -0.65 11.82
C SER A 6 -14.18 -1.22 10.52
N GLY A 7 -13.31 -1.71 9.62
CA GLY A 7 -13.67 -2.15 8.28
C GLY A 7 -13.95 -1.02 7.28
N HIS A 8 -13.90 0.25 7.70
CA HIS A 8 -14.27 1.39 6.86
C HIS A 8 -13.55 2.69 7.26
N LEU A 9 -13.50 3.64 6.34
CA LEU A 9 -13.07 5.02 6.59
C LEU A 9 -14.16 6.03 6.18
N PRO A 10 -14.27 7.20 6.85
CA PRO A 10 -15.36 8.15 6.58
C PRO A 10 -15.41 8.75 5.17
N TRP A 11 -14.36 8.57 4.36
CA TRP A 11 -14.22 9.14 3.01
C TRP A 11 -14.13 8.09 1.90
N GLU A 12 -14.37 6.80 2.19
CA GLU A 12 -14.18 5.70 1.24
C GLU A 12 -15.14 5.70 0.04
N ASP A 13 -16.32 6.30 0.17
CA ASP A 13 -17.30 6.43 -0.93
C ASP A 13 -16.93 7.56 -1.92
N ASN A 14 -15.99 8.43 -1.56
CA ASN A 14 -15.67 9.64 -2.30
C ASN A 14 -14.21 9.68 -2.77
N LEU A 15 -13.57 8.52 -2.96
CA LEU A 15 -12.15 8.43 -3.35
C LEU A 15 -11.80 9.07 -4.70
N LYS A 16 -12.80 9.31 -5.57
CA LYS A 16 -12.61 10.00 -6.84
C LYS A 16 -12.43 11.51 -6.69
N ASP A 17 -12.81 12.08 -5.55
CA ASP A 17 -12.65 13.50 -5.25
C ASP A 17 -11.49 13.70 -4.23
N PRO A 18 -10.30 14.12 -4.70
CA PRO A 18 -9.16 14.30 -3.82
C PRO A 18 -9.35 15.46 -2.82
N ASN A 19 -10.13 16.49 -3.17
CA ASN A 19 -10.39 17.61 -2.28
C ASN A 19 -11.29 17.16 -1.13
N TYR A 20 -12.33 16.39 -1.42
CA TYR A 20 -13.19 15.82 -0.38
C TYR A 20 -12.40 14.94 0.60
N VAL A 21 -11.52 14.08 0.10
CA VAL A 21 -10.69 13.20 0.95
C VAL A 21 -9.74 14.01 1.82
N ARG A 22 -9.07 15.03 1.26
CA ARG A 22 -8.19 15.93 2.02
C ARG A 22 -8.96 16.65 3.12
N ASP A 23 -10.07 17.28 2.78
CA ASP A 23 -10.83 18.12 3.70
C ASP A 23 -11.48 17.26 4.82
N SER A 24 -11.89 16.03 4.48
CA SER A 24 -12.32 15.05 5.48
C SER A 24 -11.18 14.68 6.43
N LYS A 25 -9.98 14.38 5.93
CA LYS A 25 -8.81 14.08 6.76
C LYS A 25 -8.42 15.24 7.68
N ILE A 26 -8.44 16.48 7.19
CA ILE A 26 -8.17 17.67 7.99
C ILE A 26 -9.20 17.80 9.12
N ARG A 27 -10.50 17.73 8.79
CA ARG A 27 -11.59 17.80 9.78
C ARG A 27 -11.45 16.77 10.90
N TYR A 28 -11.14 15.53 10.53
CA TYR A 28 -10.97 14.45 11.51
C TYR A 28 -9.63 14.48 12.24
N ARG A 29 -8.58 15.10 11.67
CA ARG A 29 -7.34 15.41 12.40
C ARG A 29 -7.61 16.45 13.49
N ASP A 30 -8.44 17.45 13.21
CA ASP A 30 -8.73 18.52 14.19
C ASP A 30 -9.68 18.05 15.31
N ASN A 31 -10.53 17.06 15.02
CA ASN A 31 -11.45 16.45 15.97
C ASN A 31 -11.40 14.91 15.88
N ILE A 32 -10.41 14.31 16.55
CA ILE A 32 -10.22 12.86 16.59
C ILE A 32 -11.37 12.16 17.30
N ALA A 33 -11.99 12.77 18.31
CA ALA A 33 -13.18 12.20 18.96
C ALA A 33 -14.30 11.90 17.95
N SER A 34 -14.57 12.84 17.04
CA SER A 34 -15.57 12.64 15.97
C SER A 34 -15.19 11.53 14.97
N LEU A 35 -13.89 11.35 14.71
CA LEU A 35 -13.40 10.24 13.89
C LEU A 35 -13.66 8.89 14.58
N MET A 36 -13.36 8.82 15.87
CA MET A 36 -13.58 7.62 16.68
C MET A 36 -15.07 7.29 16.78
N ASP A 37 -15.93 8.28 16.98
CA ASP A 37 -17.39 8.10 16.98
C ASP A 37 -17.91 7.58 15.64
N LYS A 38 -17.38 8.10 14.52
CA LYS A 38 -17.80 7.70 13.18
C LYS A 38 -17.36 6.29 12.83
N CYS A 39 -16.12 5.93 13.13
CA CYS A 39 -15.55 4.63 12.76
C CYS A 39 -15.92 3.51 13.75
N PHE A 40 -16.21 3.85 15.00
CA PHE A 40 -16.51 2.89 16.07
C PHE A 40 -17.83 3.26 16.77
N PRO A 41 -19.00 3.09 16.13
CA PRO A 41 -20.29 3.45 16.72
C PRO A 41 -20.67 2.58 17.94
N GLY A 42 -19.96 1.47 18.19
CA GLY A 42 -20.18 0.57 19.32
C GLY A 42 -19.67 1.10 20.65
N LYS A 43 -19.95 0.33 21.72
CA LYS A 43 -19.50 0.65 23.10
C LYS A 43 -17.99 0.47 23.30
N ASN A 44 -17.35 -0.38 22.50
CA ASN A 44 -15.95 -0.74 22.66
C ASN A 44 -15.10 0.05 21.66
N LYS A 45 -14.85 1.32 21.99
CA LYS A 45 -13.95 2.19 21.22
C LYS A 45 -12.52 1.97 21.74
N PRO A 46 -11.54 1.68 20.88
CA PRO A 46 -10.17 1.49 21.33
C PRO A 46 -9.53 2.85 21.63
N ASP A 47 -9.42 3.20 22.92
CA ASP A 47 -8.83 4.46 23.39
C ASP A 47 -7.38 4.64 22.92
N GLU A 48 -6.64 3.54 22.77
CA GLU A 48 -5.25 3.55 22.33
C GLU A 48 -5.10 4.05 20.90
N ILE A 49 -6.08 3.80 20.03
CA ILE A 49 -6.09 4.33 18.66
C ILE A 49 -6.32 5.84 18.68
N ALA A 50 -7.20 6.34 19.55
CA ALA A 50 -7.40 7.77 19.72
C ALA A 50 -6.12 8.46 20.23
N LYS A 51 -5.49 7.90 21.27
CA LYS A 51 -4.22 8.40 21.83
C LYS A 51 -3.09 8.40 20.80
N TYR A 52 -2.99 7.33 19.99
CA TYR A 52 -2.03 7.27 18.89
C TYR A 52 -2.26 8.43 17.90
N MET A 53 -3.51 8.65 17.49
CA MET A 53 -3.84 9.73 16.55
C MET A 53 -3.56 11.12 17.13
N GLU A 54 -3.85 11.35 18.41
CA GLU A 54 -3.54 12.62 19.08
C GLU A 54 -2.02 12.83 19.18
N THR A 55 -1.25 11.78 19.47
CA THR A 55 0.22 11.87 19.50
C THR A 55 0.78 12.20 18.13
N VAL A 56 0.28 11.57 17.07
CA VAL A 56 0.70 11.86 15.69
C VAL A 56 0.27 13.25 15.24
N ARG A 57 -0.90 13.73 15.68
CA ARG A 57 -1.41 15.05 15.35
C ARG A 57 -0.48 16.16 15.83
N LEU A 58 0.15 15.99 16.99
CA LEU A 58 1.03 16.98 17.62
C LEU A 58 2.40 17.10 16.95
N LEU A 59 2.77 16.16 16.07
CA LEU A 59 4.07 16.19 15.39
C LEU A 59 4.15 17.34 14.39
N ASP A 60 5.25 18.08 14.45
CA ASP A 60 5.62 19.04 13.41
C ASP A 60 6.16 18.33 12.16
N TYR A 61 6.30 19.08 11.06
CA TYR A 61 6.67 18.53 9.76
C TYR A 61 8.08 17.88 9.74
N ASP A 62 9.04 18.48 10.43
CA ASP A 62 10.43 18.03 10.54
C ASP A 62 10.75 17.39 11.89
N GLU A 63 9.75 17.21 12.76
CA GLU A 63 9.92 16.59 14.06
C GLU A 63 10.20 15.09 13.93
N LYS A 64 11.20 14.63 14.67
CA LYS A 64 11.48 13.19 14.81
C LYS A 64 10.46 12.55 15.75
N PRO A 65 9.61 11.61 15.31
CA PRO A 65 8.61 10.99 16.18
C PRO A 65 9.25 10.22 17.33
N LEU A 66 8.64 10.31 18.51
CA LEU A 66 8.98 9.48 19.67
C LEU A 66 8.38 8.08 19.50
N TYR A 67 9.01 7.23 18.68
CA TYR A 67 8.50 5.89 18.36
C TYR A 67 8.24 5.02 19.59
N GLN A 68 9.04 5.15 20.64
CA GLN A 68 8.83 4.41 21.90
C GLN A 68 7.45 4.73 22.51
N ASN A 69 7.06 6.01 22.52
CA ASN A 69 5.76 6.42 23.04
C ASN A 69 4.61 5.83 22.20
N LEU A 70 4.72 5.87 20.87
CA LEU A 70 3.73 5.28 19.97
C LEU A 70 3.61 3.75 20.18
N GLN A 71 4.71 3.05 20.42
CA GLN A 71 4.72 1.62 20.74
C GLN A 71 4.07 1.37 22.11
N ASP A 72 4.41 2.14 23.13
CA ASP A 72 3.87 1.99 24.48
C ASP A 72 2.33 2.15 24.51
N ILE A 73 1.79 3.06 23.71
CA ILE A 73 0.34 3.23 23.50
C ILE A 73 -0.28 1.92 22.97
N LEU A 74 0.31 1.31 21.94
CA LEU A 74 -0.22 0.08 21.36
C LEU A 74 -0.05 -1.13 22.31
N LEU A 75 1.07 -1.20 23.03
CA LEU A 75 1.31 -2.22 24.06
C LEU A 75 0.32 -2.11 25.22
N GLN A 76 -0.09 -0.89 25.58
CA GLN A 76 -1.17 -0.68 26.55
C GLN A 76 -2.48 -1.29 26.05
N GLY A 77 -2.77 -1.18 24.75
CA GLY A 77 -3.95 -1.78 24.13
C GLY A 77 -3.93 -3.30 24.18
N LEU A 78 -2.77 -3.93 23.93
CA LEU A 78 -2.63 -5.37 24.10
C LEU A 78 -2.89 -5.80 25.55
N ARG A 79 -2.34 -5.05 26.52
CA ARG A 79 -2.58 -5.32 27.94
C ARG A 79 -4.05 -5.15 28.34
N SER A 80 -4.75 -4.15 27.80
CA SER A 80 -6.17 -3.89 28.13
C SER A 80 -7.10 -4.99 27.61
N VAL A 81 -6.75 -5.64 26.50
CA VAL A 81 -7.48 -6.82 25.98
C VAL A 81 -6.99 -8.15 26.59
N GLY A 82 -6.06 -8.14 27.53
CA GLY A 82 -5.53 -9.35 28.18
C GLY A 82 -4.46 -10.10 27.38
N SER A 83 -3.94 -9.50 26.31
CA SER A 83 -2.90 -10.04 25.45
C SER A 83 -1.52 -9.46 25.78
N ARG A 84 -0.48 -10.01 25.15
CA ARG A 84 0.91 -9.53 25.23
C ARG A 84 1.50 -9.47 23.83
N ASP A 85 2.56 -8.68 23.67
CA ASP A 85 3.35 -8.69 22.44
C ASP A 85 4.25 -9.94 22.43
N ASP A 86 3.75 -11.02 21.85
CA ASP A 86 4.45 -12.29 21.67
C ASP A 86 4.93 -12.50 20.23
N GLY A 87 4.79 -11.48 19.38
CA GLY A 87 5.14 -11.52 17.95
C GLY A 87 4.24 -12.43 17.09
N ARG A 88 3.14 -12.98 17.64
CA ARG A 88 2.24 -13.85 16.88
C ARG A 88 1.17 -13.02 16.17
N LEU A 89 1.12 -13.14 14.85
CA LEU A 89 0.06 -12.57 14.04
C LEU A 89 -0.97 -13.67 13.73
N GLU A 90 -2.15 -13.58 14.33
CA GLU A 90 -3.27 -14.50 14.08
C GLU A 90 -3.96 -14.18 12.74
N LEU A 91 -3.24 -14.41 11.65
CA LEU A 91 -3.73 -14.21 10.29
C LEU A 91 -4.39 -15.51 9.80
N GLY A 92 -5.62 -15.73 10.25
CA GLY A 92 -6.48 -16.77 9.66
C GLY A 92 -6.88 -16.40 8.23
N ILE A 93 -7.09 -17.41 7.38
CA ILE A 93 -7.73 -17.22 6.07
C ILE A 93 -9.19 -16.84 6.33
N SER A 94 -9.47 -15.55 6.45
CA SER A 94 -10.83 -15.03 6.31
C SER A 94 -11.03 -14.72 4.84
N GLU A 95 -11.98 -15.40 4.19
CA GLU A 95 -12.38 -15.13 2.81
C GLU A 95 -13.09 -13.75 2.75
N ASN A 96 -12.31 -12.68 2.86
CA ASN A 96 -12.81 -11.32 2.63
C ASN A 96 -12.79 -11.06 1.13
N GLY A 97 -13.98 -11.11 0.54
CA GLY A 97 -14.20 -10.82 -0.87
C GLY A 97 -14.19 -12.09 -1.70
N GLY A 98 -15.36 -12.73 -1.79
CA GLY A 98 -15.57 -13.85 -2.70
C GLY A 98 -15.20 -13.43 -4.13
N LEU A 99 -14.05 -13.93 -4.60
CA LEU A 99 -13.76 -13.92 -6.02
C LEU A 99 -14.83 -14.81 -6.64
N LYS A 100 -15.82 -14.22 -7.34
CA LYS A 100 -16.65 -14.99 -8.26
C LYS A 100 -15.74 -15.51 -9.36
N ALA A 101 -15.13 -16.67 -9.13
CA ALA A 101 -14.60 -17.48 -10.19
C ALA A 101 -15.79 -17.80 -11.11
N LYS A 102 -15.89 -17.07 -12.23
CA LYS A 102 -16.76 -17.51 -13.32
C LYS A 102 -16.21 -18.86 -13.74
N ALA A 103 -16.96 -19.92 -13.44
CA ALA A 103 -16.70 -21.25 -13.95
C ALA A 103 -16.54 -21.14 -15.47
N GLY A 104 -15.32 -21.32 -15.94
CA GLY A 104 -15.01 -21.33 -17.37
C GLY A 104 -15.80 -22.45 -18.03
N THR A 105 -16.56 -22.09 -19.06
CA THR A 105 -17.22 -23.02 -19.98
C THR A 105 -16.25 -24.11 -20.42
N LYS A 106 -16.69 -25.36 -20.28
CA LYS A 106 -15.98 -26.58 -20.66
C LYS A 106 -15.41 -26.45 -22.09
N ARG A 107 -14.08 -26.45 -22.24
CA ARG A 107 -13.46 -26.70 -23.56
C ARG A 107 -13.56 -28.20 -23.85
N LYS A 108 -14.28 -28.56 -24.90
CA LYS A 108 -14.27 -29.88 -25.50
C LYS A 108 -12.93 -30.07 -26.21
N ARG A 109 -12.24 -31.17 -25.92
CA ARG A 109 -11.08 -31.67 -26.67
C ARG A 109 -11.61 -32.25 -27.98
N ASP A 110 -10.97 -31.92 -29.09
CA ASP A 110 -10.90 -32.78 -30.25
C ASP A 110 -9.45 -32.73 -30.77
N ILE A 111 -8.91 -33.92 -31.05
CA ILE A 111 -7.54 -34.27 -31.41
C ILE A 111 -7.59 -34.95 -32.79
N GLU A 112 -6.50 -34.82 -33.56
CA GLU A 112 -6.10 -35.50 -34.81
C GLU A 112 -6.54 -34.84 -36.15
N LYS A 113 -5.76 -34.81 -37.24
CA LYS A 113 -4.36 -35.21 -37.57
C LYS A 113 -4.06 -34.81 -39.04
N SER A 114 -2.81 -34.38 -39.29
CA SER A 114 -1.98 -34.39 -40.51
C SER A 114 -2.52 -34.03 -41.91
N THR A 115 -1.81 -33.15 -42.63
CA THR A 115 -0.96 -33.52 -43.80
C THR A 115 -0.04 -32.35 -44.24
N GLU A 116 1.25 -32.66 -44.24
CA GLU A 116 2.45 -32.13 -44.95
C GLU A 116 2.24 -31.50 -46.36
N ALA A 117 3.11 -30.72 -47.02
CA ALA A 117 4.53 -30.34 -46.92
C ALA A 117 4.78 -29.05 -47.75
N GLY A 118 5.90 -28.34 -47.51
CA GLY A 118 6.41 -27.29 -48.40
C GLY A 118 7.67 -26.63 -47.84
N VAL A 119 8.83 -27.16 -48.23
CA VAL A 119 10.18 -26.74 -47.85
C VAL A 119 10.65 -25.65 -48.82
N GLU A 120 11.12 -24.49 -48.35
CA GLU A 120 12.21 -23.72 -48.99
C GLU A 120 13.06 -23.04 -47.92
N ASP A 121 14.36 -23.35 -47.97
CA ASP A 121 15.48 -22.79 -47.20
C ASP A 121 15.70 -21.29 -47.47
N MET A 122 16.12 -20.54 -46.45
CA MET A 122 17.16 -19.52 -46.63
C MET A 122 17.79 -19.21 -45.26
N GLU A 123 19.00 -19.72 -45.08
CA GLU A 123 19.92 -19.44 -43.98
C GLU A 123 20.64 -18.09 -44.20
N GLY A 124 21.08 -17.44 -43.11
CA GLY A 124 22.19 -16.47 -43.20
C GLY A 124 22.23 -15.34 -42.16
N THR A 125 22.69 -15.66 -40.95
CA THR A 125 23.71 -14.95 -40.10
C THR A 125 23.63 -13.43 -39.92
N ASP A 126 23.44 -12.90 -38.70
CA ASP A 126 24.43 -12.69 -37.61
C ASP A 126 25.63 -11.81 -37.98
N THR A 127 25.82 -10.70 -37.27
CA THR A 127 27.13 -10.18 -36.82
C THR A 127 26.93 -9.08 -35.76
N GLN A 128 27.65 -9.26 -34.67
CA GLN A 128 27.71 -8.48 -33.44
C GLN A 128 28.67 -7.26 -33.52
N MET A 129 28.74 -6.50 -32.40
CA MET A 129 29.94 -5.79 -31.88
C MET A 129 30.31 -4.46 -32.59
N GLU A 130 30.83 -3.38 -31.96
CA GLU A 130 31.44 -3.13 -30.65
C GLU A 130 31.64 -1.60 -30.43
N GLU A 131 32.09 -1.27 -29.22
CA GLU A 131 32.46 0.02 -28.58
C GLU A 131 33.10 1.15 -29.40
N GLY A 132 33.02 2.35 -28.83
CA GLY A 132 33.95 3.46 -29.08
C GLY A 132 33.96 4.50 -27.96
N VAL A 133 34.74 4.26 -26.91
CA VAL A 133 35.19 5.28 -25.93
C VAL A 133 36.21 6.22 -26.58
N GLN A 134 36.09 7.55 -26.43
CA GLN A 134 37.25 8.45 -26.22
C GLN A 134 36.93 9.90 -25.81
N THR A 135 37.38 10.23 -24.60
CA THR A 135 38.10 11.44 -24.13
C THR A 135 38.08 12.73 -24.97
N ARG A 136 37.83 13.88 -24.32
CA ARG A 136 38.79 15.01 -24.29
C ARG A 136 38.47 16.09 -23.25
N SER A 137 39.55 16.64 -22.73
CA SER A 137 39.67 17.67 -21.69
C SER A 137 39.78 19.10 -22.24
N ARG A 138 39.65 20.07 -21.31
CA ARG A 138 40.15 21.48 -21.26
C ARG A 138 39.12 22.59 -21.41
N GLY A 139 39.16 23.54 -20.46
CA GLY A 139 38.80 24.94 -20.72
C GLY A 139 38.34 25.77 -19.53
N ARG A 140 39.26 26.23 -18.67
CA ARG A 140 39.06 27.40 -17.79
C ARG A 140 38.62 28.63 -18.60
N LYS A 141 37.66 29.41 -18.11
CA LYS A 141 37.73 30.88 -18.14
C LYS A 141 36.93 31.51 -17.00
N ARG A 142 37.56 32.53 -16.42
CA ARG A 142 37.20 33.40 -15.30
C ARG A 142 36.80 34.77 -15.87
N VAL A 143 36.19 35.63 -15.03
CA VAL A 143 35.91 37.10 -15.15
C VAL A 143 34.39 37.35 -15.04
N GLN A 144 33.86 37.75 -13.87
CA GLN A 144 33.80 39.10 -13.25
C GLN A 144 33.00 40.14 -14.05
N LYS A 145 31.90 40.64 -13.47
CA LYS A 145 31.85 42.01 -12.93
C LYS A 145 30.74 42.09 -11.87
#